data_AF-M0E9Y0-F1
#
_entry.id   AF-M0E9Y0-F1
#
_cell.length_a   1.000
_cell.length_b   1.000
_cell.length_c   1.000
_cell.angle_alpha   90.00
_cell.angle_beta   90.00
_cell.angle_gamma   90.00
#
_symmetry.space_group_name_H-M   'P 1'
#
loop_
_entity.id
_entity.type
_entity.pdbx_description
1 polymer ?
#
loop_
_entity_poly.entity_id
_entity_poly.type
_entity_poly.pdbx_seq_one_letter_code
_entity_poly.pdbx_strand_id
1 'polypeptide(L)'
;MKADLAEAYPEYTFRTNQEQFVEILQQQAVILAAGTSLVILGVVAGGVLALNLLLSLVYIQRAPFSMLRATGATQRGIATIAIVQTVSIALGGYLLGALLTPLLAAGIDQIAFSVTGFKGLVQVPRVAYLAGGGVAVGFALIGGLLGVWRVTRVTSARGLIE
;
A
#
# COMPACT_ATOMS: atom_id res chain seq x y z
N MET A 1 -36.45 2.77 -28.23
CA MET A 1 -36.84 2.93 -26.81
C MET A 1 -36.73 4.37 -26.30
N LYS A 2 -35.56 5.04 -26.26
CA LYS A 2 -35.46 6.48 -25.84
C LYS A 2 -36.18 7.42 -26.83
N ALA A 3 -36.08 7.13 -28.13
CA ALA A 3 -36.78 7.87 -29.19
C ALA A 3 -38.31 7.72 -29.11
N ASP A 4 -38.81 6.49 -28.96
CA ASP A 4 -40.25 6.20 -28.90
C ASP A 4 -40.94 6.84 -27.68
N LEU A 5 -40.23 6.98 -26.55
CA LEU A 5 -40.75 7.60 -25.32
C LEU A 5 -40.74 9.13 -25.38
N ALA A 6 -39.75 9.72 -26.06
CA ALA A 6 -39.66 11.17 -26.25
C ALA A 6 -40.74 11.69 -27.21
N GLU A 7 -41.18 10.86 -28.16
CA GLU A 7 -42.26 11.18 -29.10
C GLU A 7 -43.64 11.09 -28.45
N ALA A 8 -43.85 10.14 -27.53
CA ALA A 8 -45.13 9.95 -26.83
C ALA A 8 -45.41 11.01 -25.74
N TYR A 9 -44.37 11.63 -25.16
CA TYR A 9 -44.51 12.62 -24.09
C TYR A 9 -43.53 13.79 -24.28
N PRO A 10 -43.80 14.72 -25.23
CA PRO A 10 -42.90 15.83 -25.56
C PRO A 10 -42.71 16.86 -24.44
N GLU A 11 -43.60 16.86 -23.44
CA GLU A 11 -43.54 17.70 -22.23
C GLU A 11 -42.40 17.27 -21.27
N TYR A 12 -41.86 16.05 -21.41
CA TYR A 12 -40.90 15.46 -20.46
C TYR A 12 -39.52 15.22 -21.09
N THR A 13 -38.49 15.79 -20.47
CA THR A 13 -37.10 15.55 -20.87
C THR A 13 -36.58 14.24 -20.24
N PHE A 14 -36.53 13.16 -21.02
CA PHE A 14 -36.01 11.88 -20.57
C PHE A 14 -34.47 11.87 -20.53
N ARG A 15 -33.89 12.26 -19.39
CA ARG A 15 -32.47 12.04 -19.09
C ARG A 15 -32.24 10.59 -18.65
N THR A 16 -31.27 9.92 -19.25
CA THR A 16 -30.85 8.58 -18.85
C THR A 16 -29.80 8.66 -17.74
N ASN A 17 -29.89 7.83 -16.69
CA ASN A 17 -28.97 7.80 -15.54
C ASN A 17 -27.47 7.83 -15.90
N GLN A 18 -27.08 7.28 -17.05
CA GLN A 18 -25.69 7.27 -17.54
C GLN A 18 -25.15 8.67 -17.86
N GLU A 19 -25.97 9.57 -18.38
CA GLU A 19 -25.54 10.95 -18.72
C GLU A 19 -25.30 11.76 -17.44
N GLN A 20 -26.11 11.56 -16.40
CA GLN A 20 -25.91 12.20 -15.09
C GLN A 20 -24.70 11.65 -14.34
N PHE A 21 -24.40 10.35 -14.46
CA PHE A 21 -23.24 9.74 -13.83
C PHE A 21 -21.91 10.28 -14.37
N VAL A 22 -21.83 10.56 -15.67
CA VAL A 22 -20.62 11.11 -16.32
C VAL A 22 -20.40 12.58 -15.93
N GLU A 23 -21.47 13.39 -15.85
CA GLU A 23 -21.39 14.79 -15.42
C GLU A 23 -20.88 14.92 -13.96
N ILE A 24 -21.39 14.10 -13.04
CA ILE A 24 -20.97 14.11 -11.63
C ILE A 24 -19.53 13.59 -11.47
N LEU A 25 -19.14 12.55 -12.23
CA LEU A 25 -17.77 12.03 -12.21
C LEU A 25 -16.76 13.07 -12.72
N GLN A 26 -17.09 13.85 -13.75
CA GLN A 26 -16.21 14.94 -14.22
C GLN A 26 -15.98 16.00 -13.14
N GLN A 27 -17.01 16.34 -12.37
CA GLN A 27 -16.91 17.35 -11.31
C GLN A 27 -16.14 16.85 -10.07
N GLN A 28 -16.23 15.56 -9.74
CA GLN A 28 -15.54 14.97 -8.59
C GLN A 28 -14.19 14.32 -8.92
N ALA A 29 -13.83 14.21 -10.21
CA ALA A 29 -12.58 13.60 -10.68
C ALA A 29 -11.34 14.19 -10.00
N VAL A 30 -11.32 15.50 -9.75
CA VAL A 30 -10.20 16.18 -9.10
C VAL A 30 -10.01 15.70 -7.66
N ILE A 31 -11.10 15.49 -6.91
CA ILE A 31 -11.05 15.03 -5.52
C ILE A 31 -10.59 13.57 -5.46
N LEU A 32 -11.12 12.73 -6.35
CA LEU A 32 -10.67 11.34 -6.47
C LEU A 32 -9.18 11.26 -6.83
N ALA A 33 -8.73 12.08 -7.78
CA ALA A 33 -7.33 12.14 -8.19
C ALA A 33 -6.40 12.63 -7.06
N ALA A 34 -6.84 13.62 -6.27
CA ALA A 34 -6.10 14.09 -5.11
C ALA A 34 -5.99 12.99 -4.04
N GLY A 35 -7.10 12.30 -3.75
CA GLY A 35 -7.14 11.18 -2.81
C GLY A 35 -6.24 10.02 -3.24
N THR A 36 -6.31 9.60 -4.50
CA THR A 36 -5.45 8.52 -5.02
C THR A 36 -3.97 8.92 -5.02
N SER A 37 -3.65 10.16 -5.37
CA SER A 37 -2.28 10.68 -5.32
C SER A 37 -1.70 10.67 -3.92
N LEU A 38 -2.48 11.07 -2.91
CA LEU A 38 -2.09 11.01 -1.50
C LEU A 38 -1.80 9.57 -1.04
N VAL A 39 -2.64 8.61 -1.44
CA VAL A 39 -2.41 7.19 -1.15
C VAL A 39 -1.10 6.71 -1.77
N ILE A 40 -0.88 7.00 -3.06
CA ILE A 40 0.37 6.62 -3.75
C ILE A 40 1.58 7.23 -3.04
N LEU A 41 1.52 8.51 -2.69
CA LEU A 41 2.59 9.20 -2.00
C LEU A 41 2.90 8.59 -0.63
N GLY A 42 1.86 8.23 0.14
CA GLY A 42 2.02 7.54 1.42
C GLY A 42 2.70 6.18 1.28
N VAL A 43 2.31 5.40 0.26
CA VAL A 43 2.93 4.10 -0.05
C VAL A 43 4.41 4.26 -0.41
N VAL A 44 4.73 5.22 -1.27
CA VAL A 44 6.12 5.50 -1.69
C VAL A 44 6.96 5.99 -0.50
N ALA A 45 6.46 6.96 0.28
CA ALA A 45 7.16 7.50 1.44
C ALA A 45 7.42 6.43 2.50
N GLY A 46 6.41 5.62 2.82
CA GLY A 46 6.56 4.47 3.73
C GLY A 46 7.59 3.47 3.23
N GLY A 47 7.63 3.23 1.92
CA GLY A 47 8.64 2.36 1.31
C GLY A 47 10.05 2.87 1.42
N VAL A 48 10.26 4.15 1.13
CA VAL A 48 11.57 4.80 1.29
C VAL A 48 12.05 4.71 2.74
N LEU A 49 11.16 4.94 3.71
CA LEU A 49 11.49 4.78 5.13
C LEU A 49 11.87 3.34 5.50
N ALA A 50 11.14 2.34 5.01
CA ALA A 50 11.45 0.94 5.22
C ALA A 50 12.82 0.56 4.63
N LEU A 51 13.10 1.00 3.40
CA LEU A 51 14.40 0.80 2.75
C LEU A 51 15.53 1.45 3.55
N ASN A 52 15.31 2.68 4.01
CA ASN A 52 16.29 3.40 4.82
C ASN A 52 16.60 2.66 6.12
N LEU A 53 15.57 2.13 6.79
CA LEU A 53 15.75 1.33 8.01
C LEU A 53 16.53 0.04 7.72
N LEU A 54 16.21 -0.67 6.64
CA LEU A 54 16.94 -1.88 6.23
C LEU A 54 18.40 -1.59 5.93
N LEU A 55 18.69 -0.50 5.22
CA LEU A 55 20.05 -0.04 4.93
C LEU A 55 20.81 0.31 6.21
N SER A 56 20.17 1.02 7.14
CA SER A 56 20.75 1.31 8.46
C SER A 56 21.06 0.04 9.24
N LEU A 57 20.15 -0.94 9.24
CA LEU A 57 20.40 -2.25 9.87
C LEU A 57 21.57 -2.99 9.22
N VAL A 58 21.76 -2.87 7.90
CA VAL A 58 22.95 -3.42 7.23
C VAL A 58 24.22 -2.78 7.73
N TYR A 59 24.21 -1.47 7.89
CA TYR A 59 25.36 -0.72 8.34
C TYR A 59 25.71 -1.03 9.80
N ILE A 60 24.70 -1.07 10.68
CA ILE A 60 24.87 -1.29 12.12
C ILE A 60 25.22 -2.76 12.44
N GLN A 61 24.64 -3.74 11.74
CA GLN A 61 24.89 -5.16 12.01
C GLN A 61 26.22 -5.70 11.44
N ARG A 62 27.10 -4.87 10.87
CA ARG A 62 28.40 -5.36 10.34
C ARG A 62 29.30 -5.97 11.42
N ALA A 63 29.25 -5.49 12.66
CA ALA A 63 30.10 -5.97 13.75
C ALA A 63 29.64 -7.31 14.37
N PRO A 64 28.33 -7.59 14.56
CA PRO A 64 27.87 -8.91 15.04
C PRO A 64 28.02 -10.06 14.03
N PHE A 65 27.90 -9.80 12.72
CA PHE A 65 27.97 -10.86 11.70
C PHE A 65 29.37 -11.45 11.53
N SER A 66 30.44 -10.74 11.94
CA SER A 66 31.80 -11.31 11.93
C SER A 66 31.96 -12.44 12.94
N MET A 67 31.29 -12.37 14.10
CA MET A 67 31.30 -13.43 15.12
C MET A 67 30.40 -14.61 14.74
N LEU A 68 29.22 -14.36 14.15
CA LEU A 68 28.28 -15.42 13.74
C LEU A 68 28.76 -16.24 12.52
N ARG A 69 29.72 -15.70 11.75
CA ARG A 69 30.37 -16.46 10.66
C ARG A 69 31.48 -17.39 11.17
N ALA A 70 32.09 -17.07 12.31
CA ALA A 70 33.06 -17.96 12.96
C ALA A 70 32.42 -19.27 13.44
N THR A 71 31.08 -19.32 13.54
CA THR A 71 30.30 -20.50 13.94
C THR A 71 29.65 -21.26 12.78
N GLY A 72 29.94 -20.92 11.51
CA GLY A 72 29.59 -21.76 10.34
C GLY A 72 28.26 -21.45 9.63
N ALA A 73 27.69 -20.24 9.79
CA ALA A 73 26.43 -19.89 9.15
C ALA A 73 26.50 -19.89 7.59
N THR A 74 25.61 -20.66 6.95
CA THR A 74 25.52 -20.81 5.49
C THR A 74 24.78 -19.62 4.85
N GLN A 75 25.19 -19.20 3.64
CA GLN A 75 24.53 -18.13 2.87
C GLN A 75 23.01 -18.31 2.71
N ARG A 76 22.56 -19.56 2.61
CA ARG A 76 21.15 -19.93 2.52
C ARG A 76 20.36 -19.53 3.78
N GLY A 77 20.92 -19.71 4.97
CA GLY A 77 20.26 -19.35 6.23
C GLY A 77 20.03 -17.84 6.34
N ILE A 78 20.99 -17.03 5.91
CA ILE A 78 20.88 -15.56 5.92
C ILE A 78 19.79 -15.09 4.94
N ALA A 79 19.71 -15.70 3.75
CA ALA A 79 18.66 -15.40 2.78
C ALA A 79 17.26 -15.77 3.31
N THR A 80 17.11 -16.94 3.94
CA THR A 80 15.83 -17.37 4.55
C THR A 80 15.40 -16.42 5.66
N ILE A 81 16.31 -16.02 6.55
CA ILE A 81 16.00 -15.06 7.63
C ILE A 81 15.54 -13.72 7.05
N ALA A 82 16.23 -13.21 6.03
CA ALA A 82 15.87 -11.95 5.39
C ALA A 82 14.46 -12.01 4.77
N ILE A 83 14.14 -13.09 4.07
CA ILE A 83 12.81 -13.30 3.46
C ILE A 83 11.72 -13.38 4.53
N VAL A 84 11.93 -14.18 5.59
CA VAL A 84 10.96 -14.32 6.68
C VAL A 84 10.74 -12.98 7.38
N GLN A 85 11.80 -12.20 7.58
CA GLN A 85 11.71 -10.87 8.20
C GLN A 85 10.89 -9.91 7.33
N THR A 86 11.15 -9.85 6.02
CA THR A 86 10.40 -8.93 5.14
C THR A 86 8.94 -9.33 5.00
N VAL A 87 8.65 -10.63 4.93
CA VAL A 87 7.27 -11.15 4.92
C VAL A 87 6.57 -10.83 6.24
N SER A 88 7.23 -11.03 7.38
CA SER A 88 6.66 -10.75 8.70
C SER A 88 6.37 -9.26 8.89
N ILE A 89 7.26 -8.39 8.44
CA ILE A 89 7.06 -6.93 8.48
C ILE A 89 5.89 -6.53 7.57
N ALA A 90 5.83 -7.06 6.35
CA ALA A 90 4.75 -6.75 5.40
C ALA A 90 3.38 -7.20 5.93
N LEU A 91 3.29 -8.43 6.45
CA LEU A 91 2.07 -8.97 7.05
C LEU A 91 1.68 -8.20 8.31
N GLY A 92 2.65 -7.91 9.19
CA GLY A 92 2.41 -7.13 10.41
C GLY A 92 1.90 -5.73 10.08
N GLY A 93 2.54 -5.05 9.13
CA GLY A 93 2.11 -3.73 8.65
C GLY A 93 0.71 -3.76 8.04
N TYR A 94 0.39 -4.77 7.23
CA TYR A 94 -0.95 -4.95 6.65
C TYR A 94 -2.01 -5.19 7.72
N LEU A 95 -1.76 -6.10 8.67
CA LEU A 95 -2.71 -6.41 9.74
C LEU A 95 -2.94 -5.21 10.65
N LEU A 96 -1.88 -4.50 11.04
CA LEU A 96 -1.98 -3.27 11.81
C LEU A 96 -2.76 -2.20 11.04
N GLY A 97 -2.43 -2.00 9.77
CA GLY A 97 -3.15 -1.07 8.89
C GLY A 97 -4.64 -1.44 8.78
N ALA A 98 -4.97 -2.70 8.52
CA ALA A 98 -6.34 -3.19 8.41
C ALA A 98 -7.14 -3.03 9.72
N LEU A 99 -6.49 -3.17 10.88
CA LEU A 99 -7.13 -3.01 12.19
C LEU A 99 -7.30 -1.53 12.57
N LEU A 100 -6.34 -0.68 12.24
CA LEU A 100 -6.38 0.77 12.51
C LEU A 100 -7.30 1.52 11.54
N THR A 101 -7.43 1.04 10.30
CA THR A 101 -8.27 1.65 9.26
C THR A 101 -9.71 1.91 9.70
N PRO A 102 -10.47 0.94 10.27
CA PRO A 102 -11.84 1.21 10.70
C PRO A 102 -11.91 2.21 11.86
N LEU A 103 -10.92 2.21 12.76
CA LEU A 103 -10.87 3.16 13.87
C LEU A 103 -10.66 4.60 13.36
N LEU A 104 -9.72 4.77 12.42
CA LEU A 104 -9.47 6.06 11.79
C LEU A 104 -10.66 6.51 10.92
N ALA A 105 -11.26 5.60 10.15
CA ALA A 105 -12.43 5.89 9.34
C ALA A 105 -13.62 6.36 10.20
N ALA A 106 -13.87 5.72 11.34
CA ALA A 106 -14.89 6.16 12.29
C ALA A 106 -14.57 7.55 12.87
N GLY A 107 -13.30 7.85 13.14
CA GLY A 107 -12.87 9.18 13.57
C GLY A 107 -13.15 10.25 12.51
N ILE A 108 -12.82 9.97 11.24
CA ILE A 108 -13.10 10.89 10.13
C ILE A 108 -14.61 11.02 9.90
N ASP A 109 -15.39 9.94 10.02
CA ASP A 109 -16.85 9.98 9.87
C ASP A 109 -17.50 10.89 10.93
N GLN A 110 -17.01 10.87 12.17
CA GLN A 110 -17.50 11.78 13.22
C GLN A 110 -17.19 13.25 12.92
N ILE A 111 -16.02 13.53 12.36
CA ILE A 111 -15.66 14.89 11.91
C ILE A 111 -16.53 15.30 10.73
N ALA A 112 -16.76 14.40 9.77
CA ALA A 112 -17.65 14.66 8.63
C ALA A 112 -19.09 14.89 9.10
N PHE A 113 -19.55 14.15 10.11
CA PHE A 113 -20.87 14.30 10.70
C PHE A 113 -21.04 15.67 11.36
N SER A 114 -20.04 16.20 12.06
CA SER A 114 -20.16 17.52 12.70
C SER A 114 -20.26 18.67 11.70
N VAL A 115 -19.69 18.51 10.50
CA VAL A 115 -19.71 19.52 9.44
C VAL A 115 -20.93 19.38 8.53
N THR A 116 -21.30 18.16 8.17
CA THR A 116 -22.33 17.89 7.16
C THR A 116 -23.68 17.47 7.74
N GLY A 117 -23.71 16.98 8.99
CA GLY A 117 -24.89 16.39 9.62
C GLY A 117 -25.23 14.97 9.16
N PHE A 118 -24.47 14.38 8.23
CA PHE A 118 -24.73 13.05 7.70
C PHE A 118 -23.76 12.01 8.29
N LYS A 119 -24.31 10.86 8.72
CA LYS A 119 -23.53 9.73 9.24
C LYS A 119 -23.19 8.74 8.14
N GLY A 120 -22.05 8.05 8.27
CA GLY A 120 -21.66 6.95 7.39
C GLY A 120 -21.22 7.43 6.00
N LEU A 121 -20.66 8.63 5.91
CA LEU A 121 -20.05 9.14 4.67
C LEU A 121 -18.70 8.47 4.41
N VAL A 122 -17.97 8.13 5.47
CA VAL A 122 -16.65 7.51 5.35
C VAL A 122 -16.78 6.01 5.54
N GLN A 123 -16.89 5.31 4.42
CA GLN A 123 -16.95 3.85 4.39
C GLN A 123 -15.75 3.28 3.65
N VAL A 124 -15.14 2.25 4.21
CA VAL A 124 -13.99 1.58 3.61
C VAL A 124 -14.48 0.35 2.84
N PRO A 125 -14.51 0.39 1.49
CA PRO A 125 -14.98 -0.74 0.70
C PRO A 125 -14.02 -1.93 0.83
N ARG A 126 -14.53 -3.17 0.69
CA ARG A 126 -13.69 -4.39 0.73
C ARG A 126 -12.54 -4.35 -0.28
N VAL A 127 -12.76 -3.70 -1.43
CA VAL A 127 -11.75 -3.50 -2.47
C VAL A 127 -10.53 -2.74 -1.95
N ALA A 128 -10.71 -1.79 -1.02
CA ALA A 128 -9.59 -1.05 -0.43
C ALA A 128 -8.69 -1.93 0.43
N TYR A 129 -9.27 -2.88 1.19
CA TYR A 129 -8.49 -3.86 1.96
C TYR A 129 -7.71 -4.80 1.04
N LEU A 130 -8.33 -5.27 -0.04
CA LEU A 130 -7.64 -6.09 -1.05
C LEU A 130 -6.50 -5.32 -1.73
N ALA A 131 -6.72 -4.05 -2.07
CA ALA A 131 -5.68 -3.19 -2.64
C ALA A 131 -4.51 -2.99 -1.68
N GLY A 132 -4.79 -2.73 -0.40
CA GLY A 132 -3.77 -2.66 0.66
C GLY A 132 -3.00 -3.96 0.82
N GLY A 133 -3.67 -5.11 0.73
CA GLY A 133 -3.03 -6.42 0.72
C GLY A 133 -2.10 -6.61 -0.49
N GLY A 134 -2.52 -6.14 -1.67
CA GLY A 134 -1.68 -6.12 -2.88
C GLY A 134 -0.41 -5.30 -2.69
N VAL A 135 -0.51 -4.14 -2.05
CA VAL A 135 0.66 -3.31 -1.70
C VAL A 135 1.59 -4.05 -0.74
N ALA A 136 1.05 -4.71 0.28
CA ALA A 136 1.85 -5.48 1.24
C ALA A 136 2.61 -6.64 0.57
N VAL A 137 1.97 -7.36 -0.36
CA VAL A 137 2.63 -8.40 -1.16
C VAL A 137 3.74 -7.79 -2.02
N GLY A 138 3.50 -6.65 -2.67
CA GLY A 138 4.52 -5.94 -3.43
C GLY A 138 5.75 -5.60 -2.58
N PHE A 139 5.53 -5.11 -1.35
CA PHE A 139 6.61 -4.86 -0.40
C PHE A 139 7.37 -6.11 0.02
N ALA A 140 6.66 -7.21 0.28
CA ALA A 140 7.29 -8.49 0.62
C ALA A 140 8.21 -8.99 -0.51
N LEU A 141 7.77 -8.86 -1.77
CA LEU A 141 8.54 -9.24 -2.95
C LEU A 141 9.79 -8.35 -3.12
N ILE A 142 9.63 -7.03 -3.05
CA ILE A 142 10.75 -6.08 -3.17
C ILE A 142 11.76 -6.31 -2.03
N GLY A 143 11.27 -6.43 -0.79
CA GLY A 143 12.09 -6.70 0.38
C GLY A 143 12.85 -8.03 0.27
N GLY A 144 12.19 -9.09 -0.19
CA GLY A 144 12.81 -10.40 -0.41
C GLY A 144 13.92 -10.35 -1.46
N LEU A 145 13.68 -9.66 -2.59
CA LEU A 145 14.67 -9.51 -3.66
C LEU A 145 15.89 -8.71 -3.19
N LEU A 146 15.66 -7.62 -2.43
CA LEU A 146 16.73 -6.84 -1.80
C LEU A 146 17.49 -7.65 -0.75
N GLY A 147 16.81 -8.51 0.00
CA GLY A 147 17.41 -9.44 0.94
C GLY A 147 18.39 -10.40 0.25
N VAL A 148 17.98 -10.99 -0.88
CA VAL A 148 18.85 -11.86 -1.70
C VAL A 148 20.05 -11.07 -2.25
N TRP A 149 19.81 -9.87 -2.79
CA TRP A 149 20.88 -9.01 -3.31
C TRP A 149 21.89 -8.56 -2.24
N ARG A 150 21.43 -8.34 -1.01
CA ARG A 150 22.30 -8.06 0.14
C ARG A 150 23.24 -9.25 0.42
N VAL A 151 22.75 -10.48 0.34
CA VAL A 151 23.55 -11.70 0.59
C VAL A 151 24.63 -11.89 -0.49
N THR A 152 24.30 -11.62 -1.76
CA THR A 152 25.25 -11.76 -2.87
C THR A 152 26.36 -10.69 -2.82
N ARG A 153 26.03 -9.44 -2.49
CA ARG A 153 27.04 -8.38 -2.33
C ARG A 153 27.98 -8.58 -1.14
N VAL A 154 27.49 -9.07 -0.01
CA VAL A 154 28.33 -9.39 1.15
C VAL A 154 29.32 -10.53 0.86
N THR A 155 28.98 -11.38 -0.11
CA THR A 155 29.87 -12.46 -0.60
C THR A 155 30.90 -11.94 -1.59
N SER A 156 30.49 -11.14 -2.58
CA SER A 156 31.38 -10.62 -3.63
C SER A 156 32.44 -9.65 -3.10
N ALA A 157 32.14 -8.84 -2.07
CA ALA A 157 33.11 -7.88 -1.52
C ALA A 157 34.28 -8.54 -0.75
N ARG A 158 34.19 -9.82 -0.37
CA ARG A 158 35.28 -10.56 0.31
C ARG A 158 36.13 -11.42 -0.63
N GLY A 159 35.73 -11.61 -1.89
CA GLY A 159 36.53 -12.36 -2.88
C GLY A 159 37.67 -11.55 -3.52
N LEU A 160 37.91 -10.31 -3.07
CA LEU A 160 38.97 -9.42 -3.58
C LEU A 160 40.03 -9.08 -2.52
N ILE A 161 40.03 -9.76 -1.37
CA ILE A 161 41.00 -9.56 -0.29
C ILE A 161 41.67 -10.90 0.13
N GLU A 162 41.64 -11.89 -0.76
CA GLU A 162 42.52 -13.07 -0.70
C GLU A 162 43.52 -13.02 -1.85
#